data_AF-A0A7S0WQ57-F1
#
_entry.id   AF-A0A7S0WQ57-F1
#
_cell.length_a   1.000
_cell.length_b   1.000
_cell.length_c   1.000
_cell.angle_alpha   90.00
_cell.angle_beta   90.00
_cell.angle_gamma   90.00
#
_symmetry.space_group_name_H-M   'P 1'
#
loop_
_entity.id
_entity.type
_entity.pdbx_description
1 polymer ?
#
loop_
_entity_poly.entity_id
_entity_poly.type
_entity_poly.pdbx_seq_one_letter_code
_entity_poly.pdbx_strand_id
1 'polypeptide(L)'
;MWCEGYFIDGNHPEGWRTIVCNGPGKVCVAGMDDKEGEVWCMEGTCDPVANCIGLDFTKKSNGAVGVLTAKPCPEGIVFPDGSKWTKFDASTSSASAFLGAYIDLHHPEGWRTIAACGPDEAIVAGMDDKDGAPWCTKGTMADGKLGIDFTKKSEGAVGELPCEVVEKGIMFPDGSVWEHKICRKMKAKPHMWCEGYFIDGNHPEGWRTIVCNGPGKVCVAGMDDKEGEVWCMEGTCDPVANCIGLDFTKKSNGAVGVLTAKPCPEGIVFPDGSKWTKFDASTSSASAFLGAYIDLHHPEGWRTIAACGPDKVMVAGMDDKEGEVWCTKGYIDDGKLCIDFAKKSNGAVGILEAECVPQGITFPGGGFWCNKPRSIAMA
;
A
#
# COMPACT_ATOMS: atom_id res chain seq x y z
N MET A 1 -0.04 -7.93 2.07
CA MET A 1 1.41 -7.95 1.81
C MET A 1 1.80 -9.36 1.39
N TRP A 2 2.92 -9.59 0.69
CA TRP A 2 3.25 -10.93 0.17
C TRP A 2 3.73 -11.92 1.26
N CYS A 3 4.23 -11.41 2.39
CA CYS A 3 4.74 -12.20 3.51
C CYS A 3 3.69 -12.61 4.54
N GLU A 4 2.50 -12.03 4.51
CA GLU A 4 1.50 -12.29 5.55
C GLU A 4 0.85 -13.67 5.34
N GLY A 5 0.69 -14.40 6.43
CA GLY A 5 -0.02 -15.67 6.41
C GLY A 5 0.40 -16.61 7.51
N TYR A 6 0.04 -17.87 7.29
CA TYR A 6 0.30 -18.99 8.17
C TYR A 6 1.22 -19.96 7.46
N PHE A 7 2.20 -20.49 8.18
CA PHE A 7 3.23 -21.32 7.60
C PHE A 7 3.55 -22.53 8.47
N ILE A 8 3.93 -23.61 7.80
CA ILE A 8 4.50 -24.81 8.40
C ILE A 8 5.99 -24.80 8.11
N ASP A 9 6.78 -24.92 9.17
CA ASP A 9 8.24 -25.01 9.08
C ASP A 9 8.63 -26.46 8.76
N GLY A 10 9.34 -26.69 7.66
CA GLY A 10 9.72 -28.04 7.25
C GLY A 10 10.58 -28.80 8.27
N ASN A 11 11.30 -28.09 9.14
CA ASN A 11 12.07 -28.70 10.23
C ASN A 11 11.22 -28.98 11.48
N HIS A 12 10.04 -28.38 11.54
CA HIS A 12 9.10 -28.40 12.66
C HIS A 12 7.68 -28.66 12.12
N PRO A 13 7.42 -29.85 11.53
CA PRO A 13 6.20 -30.11 10.76
C PRO A 13 4.92 -30.18 11.61
N GLU A 14 5.07 -30.40 12.92
CA GLU A 14 3.98 -30.31 13.91
C GLU A 14 3.86 -28.90 14.51
N GLY A 15 4.84 -28.04 14.21
CA GLY A 15 4.84 -26.65 14.57
C GLY A 15 4.18 -25.78 13.52
N TRP A 16 3.95 -24.52 13.88
CA TRP A 16 3.32 -23.53 13.01
C TRP A 16 3.99 -22.17 13.21
N ARG A 17 3.79 -21.28 12.23
CA ARG A 17 4.27 -19.90 12.22
C ARG A 17 3.15 -19.01 11.68
N THR A 18 3.07 -17.79 12.20
CA THR A 18 2.31 -16.72 11.59
C THR A 18 3.23 -15.53 11.35
N ILE A 19 3.06 -14.86 10.22
CA ILE A 19 3.74 -13.60 9.92
C ILE A 19 2.66 -12.56 9.65
N VAL A 20 2.74 -11.45 10.37
CA VAL A 20 1.82 -10.31 10.22
C VAL A 20 2.62 -9.02 10.10
N CYS A 21 2.20 -8.12 9.22
CA CYS A 21 2.85 -6.83 9.08
C CYS A 21 2.38 -5.85 10.15
N ASN A 22 3.33 -5.29 10.89
CA ASN A 22 3.07 -4.35 11.98
C ASN A 22 3.56 -2.93 11.62
N GLY A 23 3.12 -2.45 10.45
CA GLY A 23 3.48 -1.14 9.92
C GLY A 23 4.55 -1.19 8.82
N PRO A 24 5.01 -0.03 8.32
CA PRO A 24 5.97 0.06 7.23
C PRO A 24 7.29 -0.64 7.60
N GLY A 25 7.65 -1.66 6.82
CA GLY A 25 8.91 -2.37 6.94
C GLY A 25 9.07 -3.25 8.18
N LYS A 26 8.02 -3.44 8.98
CA LYS A 26 8.04 -4.26 10.20
C LYS A 26 7.10 -5.45 10.09
N VAL A 27 7.55 -6.60 10.57
CA VAL A 27 6.72 -7.79 10.75
C VAL A 27 6.80 -8.29 12.19
N CYS A 28 5.74 -8.94 12.62
CA CYS A 28 5.71 -9.73 13.84
C CYS A 28 5.53 -11.19 13.44
N VAL A 29 6.28 -12.06 14.09
CA VAL A 29 6.19 -13.50 13.89
C VAL A 29 5.88 -14.15 15.22
N ALA A 30 4.87 -15.00 15.23
CA ALA A 30 4.63 -15.92 16.33
C ALA A 30 4.69 -17.35 15.81
N GLY A 31 5.06 -18.28 16.67
CA GLY A 31 5.17 -19.68 16.28
C GLY A 31 5.28 -20.62 17.46
N MET A 32 5.24 -21.90 17.16
CA MET A 32 5.47 -23.00 18.08
C MET A 32 6.19 -24.11 17.31
N ASP A 33 7.24 -24.68 17.86
CA ASP A 33 8.14 -25.61 17.13
C ASP A 33 7.61 -27.06 17.07
N ASP A 34 6.68 -27.40 17.93
CA ASP A 34 6.09 -28.73 18.04
C ASP A 34 4.69 -28.59 18.68
N LYS A 35 3.84 -29.62 18.60
CA LYS A 35 2.43 -29.51 18.99
C LYS A 35 2.20 -29.09 20.46
N GLU A 36 3.15 -29.42 21.34
CA GLU A 36 3.07 -29.15 22.78
C GLU A 36 4.06 -28.08 23.24
N GLY A 37 4.76 -27.46 22.28
CA GLY A 37 5.90 -26.59 22.55
C GLY A 37 5.50 -25.26 23.19
N GLU A 38 6.49 -24.51 23.62
CA GLU A 38 6.24 -23.14 24.04
C GLU A 38 5.92 -22.26 22.81
N VAL A 39 4.83 -21.50 22.92
CA VAL A 39 4.55 -20.44 21.94
C VAL A 39 5.58 -19.33 22.12
N TRP A 40 6.18 -18.91 21.03
CA TRP A 40 7.14 -17.83 21.00
C TRP A 40 6.68 -16.74 20.05
N CYS A 41 7.23 -15.54 20.22
CA CYS A 41 7.04 -14.42 19.32
C CYS A 41 8.34 -13.62 19.16
N MET A 42 8.51 -13.00 17.99
CA MET A 42 9.66 -12.17 17.65
C MET A 42 9.25 -11.06 16.68
N GLU A 43 10.07 -10.03 16.63
CA GLU A 43 9.97 -8.99 15.61
C GLU A 43 10.84 -9.32 14.41
N GLY A 44 10.49 -8.73 13.28
CA GLY A 44 11.25 -8.79 12.05
C GLY A 44 11.05 -7.55 11.19
N THR A 45 11.73 -7.54 10.06
CA THR A 45 11.63 -6.50 9.04
C THR A 45 11.13 -7.09 7.73
N CYS A 46 10.51 -6.28 6.89
CA CYS A 46 10.24 -6.63 5.50
C CYS A 46 10.72 -5.52 4.58
N ASP A 47 11.38 -5.89 3.49
CA ASP A 47 11.79 -4.97 2.44
C ASP A 47 11.05 -5.34 1.14
N PRO A 48 10.03 -4.57 0.75
CA PRO A 48 9.32 -4.80 -0.50
C PRO A 48 10.18 -4.59 -1.75
N VAL A 49 11.21 -3.75 -1.68
CA VAL A 49 12.11 -3.45 -2.81
C VAL A 49 13.10 -4.59 -2.99
N ALA A 50 13.73 -5.05 -1.91
CA ALA A 50 14.62 -6.20 -1.94
C ALA A 50 13.88 -7.56 -2.01
N ASN A 51 12.55 -7.54 -1.84
CA ASN A 51 11.68 -8.71 -1.78
C ASN A 51 12.17 -9.74 -0.76
N CYS A 52 12.35 -9.32 0.49
CA CYS A 52 12.85 -10.17 1.57
C CYS A 52 12.27 -9.84 2.95
N ILE A 53 12.33 -10.80 3.87
CA ILE A 53 11.92 -10.67 5.27
C ILE A 53 13.14 -10.95 6.15
N GLY A 54 13.49 -10.02 7.04
CA GLY A 54 14.46 -10.27 8.10
C GLY A 54 13.76 -10.74 9.37
N LEU A 55 14.13 -11.88 9.93
CA LEU A 55 13.59 -12.42 11.17
C LEU A 55 14.71 -12.56 12.21
N ASP A 56 14.54 -11.95 13.38
CA ASP A 56 15.55 -11.97 14.45
C ASP A 56 15.32 -13.12 15.43
N PHE A 57 16.06 -14.21 15.24
CA PHE A 57 16.04 -15.39 16.10
C PHE A 57 16.97 -15.27 17.31
N THR A 58 17.64 -14.13 17.54
CA THR A 58 18.62 -13.95 18.62
C THR A 58 18.03 -14.32 19.98
N LYS A 59 16.84 -13.81 20.31
CA LYS A 59 16.18 -14.15 21.60
C LYS A 59 15.81 -15.63 21.69
N LYS A 60 15.18 -16.18 20.65
CA LYS A 60 14.74 -17.59 20.61
C LYS A 60 15.91 -18.57 20.69
N SER A 61 17.03 -18.26 20.05
CA SER A 61 18.21 -19.13 19.94
C SER A 61 19.30 -18.82 20.97
N ASN A 62 19.03 -17.92 21.92
CA ASN A 62 20.03 -17.40 22.86
C ASN A 62 21.33 -16.93 22.16
N GLY A 63 21.17 -16.24 21.02
CA GLY A 63 22.25 -15.66 20.22
C GLY A 63 22.86 -16.56 19.14
N ALA A 64 22.49 -17.83 19.05
CA ALA A 64 23.16 -18.76 18.13
C ALA A 64 22.85 -18.52 16.64
N VAL A 65 21.64 -18.04 16.31
CA VAL A 65 21.18 -17.92 14.91
C VAL A 65 21.27 -16.48 14.38
N GLY A 66 20.95 -15.48 15.21
CA GLY A 66 20.91 -14.08 14.78
C GLY A 66 19.74 -13.76 13.85
N VAL A 67 19.96 -12.83 12.91
CA VAL A 67 18.95 -12.41 11.92
C VAL A 67 19.06 -13.26 10.66
N LEU A 68 17.96 -13.88 10.25
CA LEU A 68 17.85 -14.59 8.97
C LEU A 68 17.03 -13.80 7.96
N THR A 69 17.51 -13.73 6.72
CA THR A 69 16.80 -13.07 5.62
C THR A 69 16.14 -14.11 4.71
N ALA A 70 14.83 -14.27 4.83
CA ALA A 70 14.03 -15.15 3.99
C ALA A 70 13.59 -14.45 2.69
N LYS A 71 13.51 -15.22 1.60
CA LYS A 71 12.95 -14.79 0.32
C LYS A 71 11.57 -15.40 0.10
N PRO A 72 10.60 -14.62 -0.41
CA PRO A 72 9.27 -15.13 -0.74
C PRO A 72 9.31 -16.03 -1.94
N CYS A 73 8.43 -17.02 -1.94
CA CYS A 73 8.11 -17.82 -3.11
C CYS A 73 6.58 -18.06 -3.16
N PRO A 74 6.04 -18.58 -4.28
CA PRO A 74 4.61 -18.87 -4.39
C PRO A 74 4.08 -19.79 -3.27
N GLU A 75 4.92 -20.70 -2.78
CA GLU A 75 4.58 -21.69 -1.76
C GLU A 75 4.82 -21.18 -0.33
N GLY A 76 5.42 -20.00 -0.11
CA GLY A 76 5.75 -19.52 1.23
C GLY A 76 7.01 -18.65 1.28
N ILE A 77 7.92 -18.94 2.21
CA ILE A 77 9.23 -18.28 2.31
C ILE A 77 10.37 -19.29 2.43
N VAL A 78 11.54 -18.93 1.90
CA VAL A 78 12.74 -19.78 1.85
C VAL A 78 13.90 -19.05 2.49
N PHE A 79 14.59 -19.71 3.42
CA PHE A 79 15.77 -19.18 4.11
C PHE A 79 17.07 -19.50 3.37
N PRO A 80 18.19 -18.82 3.69
CA PRO A 80 19.47 -19.04 3.02
C PRO A 80 20.04 -20.46 3.15
N ASP A 81 19.69 -21.18 4.22
CA ASP A 81 20.09 -22.56 4.47
C ASP A 81 19.25 -23.59 3.68
N GLY A 82 18.27 -23.12 2.89
CA GLY A 82 17.36 -23.96 2.13
C GLY A 82 16.12 -24.43 2.90
N SER A 83 16.03 -24.14 4.20
CA SER A 83 14.81 -24.38 4.97
C SER A 83 13.66 -23.54 4.43
N LYS A 84 12.44 -24.07 4.55
CA LYS A 84 11.23 -23.46 3.98
C LYS A 84 10.14 -23.41 5.01
N TRP A 85 9.42 -22.30 5.01
CA TRP A 85 8.13 -22.17 5.68
C TRP A 85 7.05 -22.18 4.61
N THR A 86 6.33 -23.29 4.51
CA THR A 86 5.30 -23.52 3.49
C THR A 86 3.99 -22.90 3.97
N LYS A 87 3.40 -22.04 3.13
CA LYS A 87 2.14 -21.39 3.41
C LYS A 87 1.01 -22.42 3.47
N PHE A 88 0.23 -22.41 4.54
CA PHE A 88 -0.95 -23.27 4.68
C PHE A 88 -2.24 -22.46 4.49
N ASP A 89 -3.24 -23.09 3.87
CA ASP A 89 -4.55 -22.48 3.65
C ASP A 89 -5.44 -22.66 4.88
N ALA A 90 -5.50 -21.61 5.70
CA ALA A 90 -6.29 -21.59 6.92
C ALA A 90 -7.80 -21.42 6.69
N SER A 91 -8.27 -21.34 5.44
CA SER A 91 -9.70 -21.26 5.12
C SER A 91 -10.50 -22.49 5.52
N THR A 92 -9.82 -23.61 5.79
CA THR A 92 -10.43 -24.87 6.23
C THR A 92 -10.54 -25.00 7.75
N SER A 93 -9.96 -24.09 8.52
CA SER A 93 -10.02 -24.09 10.00
C SER A 93 -11.35 -23.54 10.50
N SER A 94 -11.87 -24.06 11.61
CA SER A 94 -13.06 -23.49 12.28
C SER A 94 -12.74 -22.09 12.85
N ALA A 95 -11.47 -21.79 13.10
CA ALA A 95 -10.98 -20.48 13.50
C ALA A 95 -10.89 -19.47 12.34
N SER A 96 -11.19 -19.87 11.09
CA SER A 96 -11.03 -19.03 9.89
C SER A 96 -11.69 -17.65 9.99
N ALA A 97 -12.84 -17.54 10.66
CA ALA A 97 -13.55 -16.28 10.88
C ALA A 97 -12.85 -15.31 11.85
N PHE A 98 -11.94 -15.82 12.69
CA PHE A 98 -11.19 -15.06 13.68
C PHE A 98 -9.78 -14.72 13.21
N LEU A 99 -9.36 -15.19 12.04
CA LEU A 99 -8.01 -15.00 11.53
C LEU A 99 -7.76 -13.55 11.11
N GLY A 100 -6.68 -12.97 11.62
CA GLY A 100 -6.34 -11.60 11.23
C GLY A 100 -5.44 -10.88 12.21
N ALA A 101 -5.23 -9.60 11.90
CA ALA A 101 -4.61 -8.64 12.80
C ALA A 101 -5.72 -7.80 13.43
N TYR A 102 -5.55 -7.39 14.69
CA TYR A 102 -6.53 -6.58 15.39
C TYR A 102 -5.88 -5.42 16.14
N ILE A 103 -6.67 -4.37 16.37
CA ILE A 103 -6.36 -3.26 17.25
C ILE A 103 -7.26 -3.39 18.47
N ASP A 104 -6.64 -3.42 19.64
CA ASP A 104 -7.34 -3.32 20.91
C ASP A 104 -7.49 -1.83 21.25
N LEU A 105 -8.72 -1.34 21.37
CA LEU A 105 -8.96 0.09 21.59
C LEU A 105 -8.45 0.61 22.95
N HIS A 106 -8.23 -0.29 23.93
CA HIS A 106 -7.58 0.07 25.19
C HIS A 106 -6.06 0.16 25.07
N HIS A 107 -5.52 -0.43 24.00
CA HIS A 107 -4.10 -0.56 23.70
C HIS A 107 -3.86 -0.12 22.24
N PRO A 108 -4.18 1.14 21.87
CA PRO A 108 -4.25 1.58 20.48
C PRO A 108 -2.89 1.63 19.78
N GLU A 109 -1.80 1.71 20.55
CA GLU A 109 -0.43 1.60 20.04
C GLU A 109 0.08 0.15 19.98
N GLY A 110 -0.65 -0.75 20.62
CA GLY A 110 -0.41 -2.18 20.60
C GLY A 110 -0.91 -2.85 19.33
N TRP A 111 -0.69 -4.16 19.25
CA TRP A 111 -1.17 -5.00 18.17
C TRP A 111 -1.63 -6.35 18.69
N ARG A 112 -2.52 -7.00 17.93
CA ARG A 112 -2.99 -8.35 18.17
C ARG A 112 -3.01 -9.12 16.86
N THR A 113 -2.80 -10.42 16.92
CA THR A 113 -2.92 -11.33 15.79
C THR A 113 -3.53 -12.63 16.25
N ILE A 114 -4.42 -13.20 15.44
CA ILE A 114 -5.01 -14.50 15.68
C ILE A 114 -4.68 -15.40 14.49
N ALA A 115 -4.12 -16.56 14.78
CA ALA A 115 -3.68 -17.55 13.82
C ALA A 115 -4.32 -18.91 14.11
N ALA A 116 -4.68 -19.68 13.09
CA ALA A 116 -5.09 -21.08 13.28
C ALA A 116 -3.84 -21.94 13.44
N CYS A 117 -3.82 -22.80 14.46
CA CYS A 117 -2.79 -23.82 14.66
C CYS A 117 -3.35 -25.25 14.64
N GLY A 118 -4.66 -25.40 14.43
CA GLY A 118 -5.34 -26.67 14.26
C GLY A 118 -6.75 -26.49 13.71
N PRO A 119 -7.53 -27.59 13.58
CA PRO A 119 -8.94 -27.52 13.21
C PRO A 119 -9.74 -26.62 14.14
N ASP A 120 -9.52 -26.76 15.45
CA ASP A 120 -10.25 -26.09 16.54
C ASP A 120 -9.33 -25.36 17.52
N GLU A 121 -8.09 -25.07 17.09
CA GLU A 121 -7.09 -24.39 17.89
C GLU A 121 -6.60 -23.15 17.17
N ALA A 122 -6.41 -22.09 17.95
CA ALA A 122 -5.86 -20.83 17.50
C ALA A 122 -4.74 -20.37 18.44
N ILE A 123 -3.95 -19.42 17.98
CA ILE A 123 -2.92 -18.75 18.76
C ILE A 123 -3.13 -17.27 18.63
N VAL A 124 -3.14 -16.62 19.78
CA VAL A 124 -3.32 -15.19 19.90
C VAL A 124 -2.01 -14.61 20.36
N ALA A 125 -1.42 -13.74 19.55
CA ALA A 125 -0.21 -13.00 19.91
C ALA A 125 -0.50 -11.51 19.91
N GLY A 126 0.26 -10.75 20.68
CA GLY A 126 0.07 -9.32 20.75
C GLY A 126 1.16 -8.59 21.50
N MET A 127 1.02 -7.28 21.55
CA MET A 127 1.82 -6.37 22.35
C MET A 127 0.91 -5.24 22.79
N ASP A 128 0.89 -4.90 24.07
CA ASP A 128 -0.08 -3.95 24.63
C ASP A 128 0.28 -2.49 24.34
N ASP A 129 1.56 -2.18 24.19
CA ASP A 129 2.05 -0.84 23.92
C ASP A 129 3.11 -0.90 22.81
N LYS A 130 3.41 0.23 22.16
CA LYS A 130 4.38 0.30 21.05
C LYS A 130 5.75 -0.32 21.36
N ASP A 131 6.18 -0.19 22.61
CA ASP A 131 7.47 -0.68 23.12
C ASP A 131 7.28 -1.77 24.20
N GLY A 132 6.07 -2.36 24.26
CA GLY A 132 5.73 -3.39 25.23
C GLY A 132 6.43 -4.72 24.95
N ALA A 133 6.43 -5.62 25.94
CA ALA A 133 6.86 -6.98 25.71
C ALA A 133 5.83 -7.70 24.82
N PRO A 134 6.24 -8.38 23.73
CA PRO A 134 5.33 -9.18 22.95
C PRO A 134 4.93 -10.41 23.79
N TRP A 135 3.67 -10.80 23.66
CA TRP A 135 3.06 -11.92 24.37
C TRP A 135 2.32 -12.82 23.40
N CYS A 136 2.04 -14.05 23.82
CA CYS A 136 1.26 -15.00 23.06
C CYS A 136 0.54 -15.99 23.98
N THR A 137 -0.59 -16.51 23.52
CA THR A 137 -1.39 -17.49 24.23
C THR A 137 -2.20 -18.36 23.27
N LYS A 138 -2.75 -19.46 23.79
CA LYS A 138 -3.62 -20.38 23.06
C LYS A 138 -5.05 -19.84 23.02
N GLY A 139 -5.75 -20.20 21.96
CA GLY A 139 -7.18 -20.10 21.86
C GLY A 139 -7.81 -21.39 21.34
N THR A 140 -9.07 -21.59 21.71
CA THR A 140 -9.83 -22.83 21.51
C THR A 140 -11.16 -22.50 20.87
N MET A 141 -11.52 -23.24 19.83
CA MET A 141 -12.81 -23.09 19.18
C MET A 141 -13.84 -24.00 19.86
N ALA A 142 -14.91 -23.42 20.38
CA ALA A 142 -16.04 -24.15 20.94
C ALA A 142 -17.35 -23.41 20.61
N ASP A 143 -18.33 -24.13 20.09
CA ASP A 143 -19.67 -23.60 19.77
C ASP A 143 -19.64 -22.35 18.86
N GLY A 144 -18.69 -22.30 17.91
CA GLY A 144 -18.51 -21.18 16.98
C GLY A 144 -17.88 -19.93 17.61
N LYS A 145 -17.43 -20.01 18.86
CA LYS A 145 -16.72 -18.96 19.58
C LYS A 145 -15.25 -19.33 19.72
N LEU A 146 -14.41 -18.30 19.81
CA LEU A 146 -13.00 -18.46 20.13
C LEU A 146 -12.79 -18.11 21.61
N GLY A 147 -12.46 -19.10 22.44
CA GLY A 147 -11.92 -18.89 23.78
C GLY A 147 -10.46 -18.47 23.69
N ILE A 148 -10.06 -17.39 24.36
CA ILE A 148 -8.66 -16.93 24.44
C ILE A 148 -8.21 -17.03 25.89
N ASP A 149 -7.18 -17.84 26.17
CA ASP A 149 -6.69 -18.06 27.52
C ASP A 149 -5.68 -16.98 27.95
N PHE A 150 -6.10 -16.00 28.74
CA PHE A 150 -5.20 -14.98 29.27
C PHE A 150 -4.55 -15.37 30.61
N THR A 151 -4.67 -16.63 31.08
CA THR A 151 -4.13 -17.08 32.37
C THR A 151 -2.64 -16.78 32.49
N LYS A 152 -1.80 -17.17 31.51
CA LYS A 152 -0.34 -16.91 31.56
C LYS A 152 -0.04 -15.40 31.49
N LYS A 153 -0.76 -14.65 30.64
CA LYS A 153 -0.55 -13.21 30.45
C LYS A 153 -0.92 -12.38 31.70
N SER A 154 -1.99 -12.78 32.39
CA SER A 154 -2.56 -12.06 33.53
C SER A 154 -2.18 -12.65 34.89
N GLU A 155 -1.23 -13.58 34.92
CA GLU A 155 -0.85 -14.33 36.13
C GLU A 155 -2.05 -14.97 36.86
N GLY A 156 -3.02 -15.44 36.06
CA GLY A 156 -4.23 -16.13 36.52
C GLY A 156 -5.44 -15.26 36.83
N ALA A 157 -5.36 -13.94 36.67
CA ALA A 157 -6.46 -13.04 37.03
C ALA A 157 -7.67 -13.07 36.08
N VAL A 158 -7.45 -13.34 34.78
CA VAL A 158 -8.51 -13.23 33.74
C VAL A 158 -9.06 -14.58 33.31
N GLY A 159 -8.20 -15.61 33.19
CA GLY A 159 -8.61 -16.92 32.67
C GLY A 159 -8.92 -16.90 31.17
N GLU A 160 -9.81 -17.79 30.74
CA GLU A 160 -10.28 -17.90 29.35
C GLU A 160 -11.47 -16.97 29.08
N LEU A 161 -11.38 -16.16 28.02
CA LEU A 161 -12.44 -15.27 27.58
C LEU A 161 -13.01 -15.74 26.23
N PRO A 162 -14.30 -16.10 26.14
CA PRO A 162 -14.95 -16.40 24.87
C PRO A 162 -15.21 -15.10 24.10
N CYS A 163 -14.78 -15.04 22.85
CA CYS A 163 -15.07 -13.92 21.94
C CYS A 163 -15.95 -14.34 20.76
N GLU A 164 -16.71 -13.38 20.25
CA GLU A 164 -17.62 -13.54 19.12
C GLU A 164 -17.20 -12.62 17.98
N VAL A 165 -17.37 -13.08 16.74
CA VAL A 165 -17.17 -12.23 15.56
C VAL A 165 -18.31 -11.22 15.46
N VAL A 166 -17.97 -9.95 15.33
CA VAL A 166 -18.87 -8.83 15.08
C VAL A 166 -18.45 -8.10 13.81
N GLU A 167 -19.29 -7.21 13.30
CA GLU A 167 -19.03 -6.48 12.03
C GLU A 167 -17.65 -5.81 11.98
N LYS A 168 -17.19 -5.28 13.12
CA LYS A 168 -15.91 -4.56 13.21
C LYS A 168 -14.72 -5.40 13.65
N GLY A 169 -14.89 -6.67 14.03
CA GLY A 169 -13.81 -7.50 14.58
C GLY A 169 -14.29 -8.58 15.52
N ILE A 170 -13.67 -8.69 16.70
CA ILE A 170 -14.08 -9.64 17.73
C ILE A 170 -14.44 -8.92 19.02
N MET A 171 -15.55 -9.32 19.63
CA MET A 171 -16.08 -8.72 20.86
C MET A 171 -15.89 -9.66 22.04
N PHE A 172 -15.43 -9.13 23.16
CA PHE A 172 -15.25 -9.82 24.43
C PHE A 172 -16.51 -9.70 25.31
N PRO A 173 -16.63 -10.52 26.39
CA PRO A 173 -17.79 -10.50 27.26
C PRO A 173 -18.04 -9.16 27.98
N ASP A 174 -17.01 -8.33 28.15
CA ASP A 174 -17.10 -6.99 28.74
C ASP A 174 -17.56 -5.92 27.75
N GLY A 175 -17.81 -6.28 26.49
CA GLY A 175 -18.19 -5.38 25.41
C GLY A 175 -17.02 -4.68 24.73
N SER A 176 -15.78 -4.92 25.18
CA SER A 176 -14.60 -4.46 24.46
C SER A 176 -14.50 -5.14 23.09
N VAL A 177 -14.03 -4.41 22.10
CA VAL A 177 -13.87 -4.92 20.74
C VAL A 177 -12.42 -4.78 20.35
N TRP A 178 -11.83 -5.90 19.92
CA TRP A 178 -10.63 -5.86 19.11
C TRP A 178 -11.09 -5.63 17.67
N GLU A 179 -10.90 -4.40 17.20
CA GLU A 179 -11.28 -4.04 15.84
C GLU A 179 -10.34 -4.76 14.88
N HIS A 180 -10.92 -5.48 13.92
CA HIS A 180 -10.15 -6.12 12.88
C HIS A 180 -9.35 -5.02 12.20
N LYS A 181 -8.03 -5.07 12.40
CA LYS A 181 -7.10 -4.31 11.60
C LYS A 181 -7.27 -4.96 10.25
N ILE A 182 -8.13 -4.38 9.43
CA ILE A 182 -8.14 -4.64 8.02
C ILE A 182 -6.74 -4.17 7.61
N CYS A 183 -5.75 -5.06 7.73
CA CYS A 183 -4.78 -5.31 6.69
C CYS A 183 -5.66 -5.61 5.48
N ARG A 184 -6.28 -4.54 4.94
CA ARG A 184 -6.71 -4.48 3.56
C ARG A 184 -5.44 -4.97 2.96
N LYS A 185 -5.45 -6.21 2.45
CA LYS A 185 -4.30 -6.75 1.74
C LYS A 185 -3.82 -5.52 1.02
N MET A 186 -2.61 -5.05 1.33
CA MET A 186 -1.90 -4.34 0.31
C MET A 186 -1.77 -5.44 -0.75
N LYS A 187 -2.86 -5.69 -1.52
CA LYS A 187 -2.81 -5.97 -2.93
C LYS A 187 -1.84 -4.89 -3.30
N ALA A 188 -0.57 -5.27 -3.47
CA ALA A 188 0.41 -4.39 -4.08
C ALA A 188 -0.37 -3.73 -5.20
N LYS A 189 -0.66 -2.43 -5.04
CA LYS A 189 -1.81 -1.83 -5.73
C LYS A 189 -1.68 -2.25 -7.17
N PRO A 190 -2.63 -3.04 -7.71
CA PRO A 190 -2.47 -3.53 -9.08
C PRO A 190 -2.40 -2.37 -10.07
N HIS A 191 -2.67 -1.15 -9.62
CA HIS A 191 -2.68 0.09 -10.37
C HIS A 191 -1.37 0.91 -10.28
N MET A 192 -0.43 0.66 -9.34
CA MET A 192 0.74 1.55 -9.18
C MET A 192 1.87 1.33 -10.18
N TRP A 193 1.88 0.24 -10.94
CA TRP A 193 3.02 -0.04 -11.83
C TRP A 193 3.08 0.92 -13.03
N CYS A 194 1.94 1.44 -13.51
CA CYS A 194 1.92 2.43 -14.59
C CYS A 194 1.97 3.86 -14.08
N GLU A 195 1.71 4.11 -12.79
CA GLU A 195 1.79 5.45 -12.25
C GLU A 195 3.24 5.94 -12.24
N GLY A 196 3.40 7.20 -12.63
CA GLY A 196 4.69 7.87 -12.57
C GLY A 196 4.88 8.91 -13.66
N TYR A 197 6.15 9.23 -13.86
CA TYR A 197 6.65 10.21 -14.81
C TYR A 197 7.50 9.48 -15.83
N PHE A 198 7.35 9.84 -17.10
CA PHE A 198 8.04 9.17 -18.17
C PHE A 198 8.56 10.13 -19.23
N ILE A 199 9.69 9.76 -19.84
CA ILE A 199 10.24 10.39 -21.03
C ILE A 199 9.95 9.50 -22.23
N ASP A 200 9.32 10.07 -23.23
CA ASP A 200 9.04 9.38 -24.49
C ASP A 200 10.30 9.39 -25.37
N GLY A 201 10.78 8.21 -25.76
CA GLY A 201 12.01 8.11 -26.58
C GLY A 201 11.93 8.85 -27.91
N ASN A 202 10.73 9.03 -28.48
CA ASN A 202 10.53 9.79 -29.71
C ASN A 202 10.45 11.31 -29.46
N HIS A 203 10.23 11.70 -28.20
CA HIS A 203 10.04 13.07 -27.74
C HIS A 203 10.90 13.30 -26.49
N PRO A 204 12.24 13.30 -26.63
CA PRO A 204 13.16 13.27 -25.48
C PRO A 204 13.15 14.55 -24.65
N GLU A 205 12.69 15.66 -25.22
CA GLU A 205 12.44 16.91 -24.50
C GLU A 205 11.01 17.02 -23.96
N GLY A 206 10.16 16.08 -24.37
CA GLY A 206 8.81 15.90 -23.90
C GLY A 206 8.73 15.01 -22.67
N TRP A 207 7.57 15.00 -22.03
CA TRP A 207 7.31 14.25 -20.81
C TRP A 207 5.89 13.70 -20.82
N ARG A 208 5.66 12.70 -19.96
CA ARG A 208 4.38 12.04 -19.75
C ARG A 208 4.18 11.84 -18.26
N THR A 209 2.96 11.95 -17.80
CA THR A 209 2.55 11.49 -16.47
C THR A 209 1.35 10.58 -16.60
N ILE A 210 1.32 9.54 -15.79
CA ILE A 210 0.19 8.61 -15.71
C ILE A 210 -0.27 8.52 -14.28
N VAL A 211 -1.59 8.63 -14.09
CA VAL A 211 -2.25 8.60 -12.79
C VAL A 211 -3.45 7.68 -12.89
N CYS A 212 -3.67 6.80 -11.91
CA CYS A 212 -4.90 6.01 -11.87
C CYS A 212 -6.02 6.83 -11.21
N ASN A 213 -7.09 7.07 -11.96
CA ASN A 213 -8.26 7.85 -11.53
C ASN A 213 -9.48 6.97 -11.19
N GLY A 214 -9.27 5.68 -10.95
CA GLY A 214 -10.30 4.74 -10.51
C GLY A 214 -9.95 3.30 -10.85
N PRO A 215 -10.81 2.33 -10.49
CA PRO A 215 -10.63 0.94 -10.89
C PRO A 215 -10.54 0.82 -12.41
N GLY A 216 -9.37 0.40 -12.90
CA GLY A 216 -9.14 0.13 -14.32
C GLY A 216 -9.05 1.36 -15.22
N LYS A 217 -9.04 2.58 -14.66
CA LYS A 217 -8.93 3.83 -15.42
C LYS A 217 -7.63 4.57 -15.11
N VAL A 218 -7.07 5.20 -16.14
CA VAL A 218 -5.91 6.09 -16.02
C VAL A 218 -6.19 7.41 -16.71
N CYS A 219 -5.57 8.46 -16.22
CA CYS A 219 -5.40 9.71 -16.94
C CYS A 219 -3.93 9.86 -17.31
N VAL A 220 -3.67 10.26 -18.55
CA VAL A 220 -2.34 10.58 -19.04
C VAL A 220 -2.31 12.03 -19.45
N ALA A 221 -1.32 12.76 -18.99
CA ALA A 221 -0.98 14.08 -19.51
C ALA A 221 0.45 14.08 -20.05
N GLY A 222 0.72 14.90 -21.05
CA GLY A 222 2.05 14.99 -21.62
C GLY A 222 2.25 16.20 -22.51
N MET A 223 3.48 16.32 -22.99
CA MET A 223 3.94 17.36 -23.91
C MET A 223 5.05 16.77 -24.77
N ASP A 224 5.06 17.06 -26.07
CA ASP A 224 5.94 16.39 -27.03
C ASP A 224 7.32 17.07 -27.18
N ASP A 225 7.45 18.28 -26.66
CA ASP A 225 8.67 19.10 -26.72
C ASP A 225 8.67 20.07 -25.52
N LYS A 226 9.78 20.77 -25.29
CA LYS A 226 9.97 21.61 -24.08
C LYS A 226 8.96 22.75 -23.95
N GLU A 227 8.43 23.25 -25.06
CA GLU A 227 7.57 24.44 -25.11
C GLU A 227 6.16 24.15 -25.64
N GLY A 228 5.92 22.91 -26.08
CA GLY A 228 4.75 22.49 -26.82
C GLY A 228 3.45 22.62 -26.06
N GLU A 229 2.37 22.27 -26.76
CA GLU A 229 1.06 22.20 -26.15
C GLU A 229 0.98 21.02 -25.19
N VAL A 230 0.44 21.28 -24.01
CA VAL A 230 0.08 20.23 -23.06
C VAL A 230 -1.18 19.55 -23.58
N TRP A 231 -1.15 18.22 -23.61
CA TRP A 231 -2.31 17.41 -23.92
C TRP A 231 -2.64 16.47 -22.75
N CYS A 232 -3.89 16.06 -22.68
CA CYS A 232 -4.36 15.03 -21.76
C CYS A 232 -5.27 14.04 -22.50
N MET A 233 -5.27 12.80 -22.04
CA MET A 233 -6.14 11.74 -22.55
C MET A 233 -6.52 10.79 -21.41
N GLU A 234 -7.64 10.10 -21.60
CA GLU A 234 -8.02 8.99 -20.74
C GLU A 234 -7.46 7.68 -21.29
N GLY A 235 -7.32 6.71 -20.40
CA GLY A 235 -6.95 5.36 -20.74
C GLY A 235 -7.48 4.35 -19.75
N THR A 236 -7.15 3.09 -19.99
CA THR A 236 -7.48 1.96 -19.12
C THR A 236 -6.22 1.29 -18.60
N CYS A 237 -6.32 0.64 -17.45
CA CYS A 237 -5.29 -0.27 -16.96
C CYS A 237 -5.92 -1.61 -16.61
N ASP A 238 -5.33 -2.70 -17.09
CA ASP A 238 -5.67 -4.06 -16.69
C ASP A 238 -4.51 -4.64 -15.90
N PRO A 239 -4.64 -4.71 -14.56
CA PRO A 239 -3.60 -5.29 -13.73
C PRO A 239 -3.42 -6.80 -13.87
N VAL A 240 -4.44 -7.52 -14.31
CA VAL A 240 -4.39 -8.97 -14.52
C VAL A 240 -3.62 -9.27 -15.79
N ALA A 241 -3.92 -8.53 -16.86
CA ALA A 241 -3.18 -8.63 -18.13
C ALA A 241 -1.83 -7.89 -18.11
N ASN A 242 -1.55 -7.09 -17.08
CA ASN A 242 -0.39 -6.21 -16.96
C ASN A 242 -0.23 -5.31 -18.21
N CYS A 243 -1.29 -4.57 -18.56
CA CYS A 243 -1.27 -3.68 -19.72
C CYS A 243 -2.06 -2.38 -19.49
N ILE A 244 -1.66 -1.34 -20.21
CA ILE A 244 -2.30 -0.02 -20.20
C ILE A 244 -2.82 0.31 -21.60
N GLY A 245 -4.11 0.62 -21.72
CA GLY A 245 -4.74 1.06 -22.94
C GLY A 245 -4.78 2.58 -23.01
N LEU A 246 -4.19 3.20 -24.02
CA LEU A 246 -4.16 4.65 -24.21
C LEU A 246 -4.81 5.03 -25.54
N ASP A 247 -5.80 5.91 -25.51
CA ASP A 247 -6.50 6.34 -26.72
C ASP A 247 -5.88 7.62 -27.29
N PHE A 248 -5.10 7.46 -28.36
CA PHE A 248 -4.48 8.57 -29.07
C PHE A 248 -5.37 9.16 -30.16
N THR A 249 -6.59 8.66 -30.37
CA THR A 249 -7.49 9.08 -31.47
C THR A 249 -7.65 10.59 -31.54
N LYS A 250 -7.95 11.24 -30.40
CA LYS A 250 -8.11 12.71 -30.36
C LYS A 250 -6.79 13.43 -30.65
N LYS A 251 -5.68 12.99 -30.05
CA LYS A 251 -4.36 13.61 -30.22
C LYS A 251 -3.85 13.48 -31.66
N SER A 252 -4.07 12.33 -32.29
CA SER A 252 -3.55 12.01 -33.62
C SER A 252 -4.56 12.25 -34.75
N ASN A 253 -5.68 12.93 -34.49
CA ASN A 253 -6.80 13.07 -35.44
C ASN A 253 -7.19 11.75 -36.12
N GLY A 254 -7.25 10.66 -35.35
CA GLY A 254 -7.66 9.33 -35.79
C GLY A 254 -6.56 8.43 -36.38
N ALA A 255 -5.33 8.93 -36.56
CA ALA A 255 -4.27 8.14 -37.20
C ALA A 255 -3.74 6.94 -36.38
N VAL A 256 -3.74 7.01 -35.04
CA VAL A 256 -3.12 6.00 -34.17
C VAL A 256 -4.15 5.09 -33.50
N GLY A 257 -5.27 5.64 -33.02
CA GLY A 257 -6.28 4.89 -32.29
C GLY A 257 -5.85 4.53 -30.86
N VAL A 258 -6.33 3.38 -30.37
CA VAL A 258 -6.02 2.86 -29.03
C VAL A 258 -4.78 1.96 -29.09
N LEU A 259 -3.76 2.29 -28.29
CA LEU A 259 -2.57 1.46 -28.10
C LEU A 259 -2.64 0.72 -26.77
N THR A 260 -2.32 -0.57 -26.77
CA THR A 260 -2.15 -1.37 -25.55
C THR A 260 -0.67 -1.57 -25.28
N ALA A 261 -0.15 -0.85 -24.29
CA ALA A 261 1.26 -0.90 -23.92
C ALA A 261 1.51 -1.83 -22.74
N LYS A 262 2.74 -2.36 -22.66
CA LYS A 262 3.22 -3.23 -21.59
C LYS A 262 4.15 -2.48 -20.65
N PRO A 263 3.86 -2.47 -19.35
CA PRO A 263 4.73 -1.90 -18.33
C PRO A 263 5.89 -2.84 -18.05
N CYS A 264 7.03 -2.25 -17.73
CA CYS A 264 8.21 -2.95 -17.24
C CYS A 264 8.87 -2.12 -16.13
N PRO A 265 9.87 -2.66 -15.41
CA PRO A 265 10.57 -1.92 -14.36
C PRO A 265 11.15 -0.58 -14.83
N GLU A 266 11.54 -0.49 -16.11
CA GLU A 266 12.16 0.69 -16.70
C GLU A 266 11.15 1.68 -17.31
N GLY A 267 9.86 1.36 -17.38
CA GLY A 267 8.90 2.21 -18.08
C GLY A 267 7.70 1.50 -18.70
N ILE A 268 7.24 2.00 -19.84
CA ILE A 268 6.11 1.47 -20.63
C ILE A 268 6.57 1.27 -22.07
N VAL A 269 6.34 0.08 -22.61
CA VAL A 269 6.74 -0.33 -23.97
C VAL A 269 5.49 -0.51 -24.84
N PHE A 270 5.46 0.17 -25.97
CA PHE A 270 4.35 0.14 -26.92
C PHE A 270 4.54 -0.97 -27.98
N PRO A 271 3.47 -1.37 -28.68
CA PRO A 271 3.55 -2.42 -29.71
C PRO A 271 4.49 -2.10 -30.88
N ASP A 272 4.72 -0.82 -31.18
CA ASP A 272 5.64 -0.36 -32.22
C ASP A 272 7.11 -0.35 -31.78
N GLY A 273 7.40 -0.75 -30.53
CA GLY A 273 8.73 -0.74 -29.93
C GLY A 273 9.13 0.59 -29.31
N SER A 274 8.32 1.64 -29.45
CA SER A 274 8.55 2.89 -28.72
C SER A 274 8.42 2.67 -27.21
N LYS A 275 9.14 3.49 -26.43
CA LYS A 275 9.23 3.33 -24.99
C LYS A 275 9.11 4.67 -24.29
N TRP A 276 8.32 4.66 -23.22
CA TRP A 276 8.27 5.71 -22.22
C TRP A 276 9.11 5.28 -21.03
N THR A 277 10.27 5.90 -20.84
CA THR A 277 11.23 5.53 -19.79
C THR A 277 10.88 6.23 -18.49
N LYS A 278 10.81 5.50 -17.38
CA LYS A 278 10.44 6.06 -16.08
C LYS A 278 11.51 7.05 -15.60
N PHE A 279 11.08 8.22 -15.16
CA PHE A 279 11.92 9.28 -14.61
C PHE A 279 11.77 9.36 -13.09
N ASP A 280 12.89 9.43 -12.37
CA ASP A 280 12.91 9.59 -10.93
C ASP A 280 12.80 11.07 -10.55
N ALA A 281 11.56 11.48 -10.24
CA ALA A 281 11.26 12.84 -9.86
C ALA A 281 11.68 13.21 -8.42
N SER A 282 12.28 12.29 -7.65
CA SER A 282 12.79 12.58 -6.30
C SER A 282 13.91 13.62 -6.30
N THR A 283 14.60 13.79 -7.43
CA THR A 283 15.68 14.78 -7.61
C THR A 283 15.19 16.16 -8.04
N SER A 284 13.89 16.32 -8.32
CA SER A 284 13.31 17.60 -8.71
C SER A 284 13.11 18.50 -7.49
N SER A 285 13.31 19.81 -7.67
CA SER A 285 12.91 20.82 -6.66
C SER A 285 11.40 20.81 -6.41
N ALA A 286 10.62 20.27 -7.34
CA ALA A 286 9.19 20.07 -7.21
C ALA A 286 8.78 18.87 -6.34
N SER A 287 9.73 18.05 -5.87
CA SER A 287 9.45 16.78 -5.18
C SER A 287 8.47 16.91 -4.00
N ALA A 288 8.50 18.02 -3.27
CA ALA A 288 7.58 18.33 -2.17
C ALA A 288 6.11 18.54 -2.60
N PHE A 289 5.88 18.84 -3.88
CA PHE A 289 4.58 19.11 -4.47
C PHE A 289 4.06 17.98 -5.35
N LEU A 290 4.82 16.88 -5.50
CA LEU A 290 4.42 15.79 -6.39
C LEU A 290 3.39 14.89 -5.73
N GLY A 291 2.31 14.62 -6.45
CA GLY A 291 1.28 13.73 -5.96
C GLY A 291 -0.09 13.99 -6.54
N ALA A 292 -1.06 13.28 -5.98
CA ALA A 292 -2.47 13.50 -6.25
C ALA A 292 -3.11 14.26 -5.07
N TYR A 293 -4.02 15.16 -5.38
CA TYR A 293 -4.67 16.03 -4.42
C TYR A 293 -6.19 16.05 -4.63
N ILE A 294 -6.91 16.36 -3.56
CA ILE A 294 -8.33 16.71 -3.59
C ILE A 294 -8.42 18.20 -3.32
N ASP A 295 -9.02 18.92 -4.25
CA ASP A 295 -9.36 20.33 -4.05
C ASP A 295 -10.63 20.40 -3.21
N LEU A 296 -10.58 21.06 -2.04
CA LEU A 296 -11.73 21.08 -1.13
C LEU A 296 -12.95 21.84 -1.69
N HIS A 297 -12.77 22.70 -2.69
CA HIS A 297 -13.89 23.33 -3.41
C HIS A 297 -14.49 22.40 -4.47
N HIS A 298 -13.76 21.37 -4.85
CA HIS A 298 -14.10 20.40 -5.88
C HIS A 298 -13.88 18.97 -5.34
N PRO A 299 -14.60 18.55 -4.28
CA PRO A 299 -14.31 17.33 -3.54
C PRO A 299 -14.53 16.04 -4.35
N GLU A 300 -15.34 16.11 -5.41
CA GLU A 300 -15.53 15.02 -6.37
C GLU A 300 -14.48 15.01 -7.49
N GLY A 301 -13.77 16.13 -7.63
CA GLY A 301 -12.68 16.31 -8.57
C GLY A 301 -11.36 15.73 -8.06
N TRP A 302 -10.33 15.84 -8.91
CA TRP A 302 -8.97 15.46 -8.56
C TRP A 302 -7.97 16.44 -9.17
N ARG A 303 -6.79 16.48 -8.58
CA ARG A 303 -5.61 17.18 -9.10
C ARG A 303 -4.43 16.24 -9.04
N THR A 304 -3.50 16.39 -9.97
CA THR A 304 -2.20 15.74 -9.92
C THR A 304 -1.15 16.74 -10.31
N ILE A 305 -0.05 16.77 -9.56
CA ILE A 305 1.13 17.57 -9.88
C ILE A 305 2.26 16.61 -10.23
N ALA A 306 2.87 16.87 -11.39
CA ALA A 306 3.92 16.08 -11.97
C ALA A 306 5.16 16.94 -12.24
N ALA A 307 6.36 16.42 -11.98
CA ALA A 307 7.58 17.09 -12.41
C ALA A 307 7.76 16.90 -13.92
N CYS A 308 8.05 17.99 -14.63
CA CYS A 308 8.43 17.98 -16.05
C CYS A 308 9.80 18.65 -16.29
N GLY A 309 10.52 18.95 -15.21
CA GLY A 309 11.87 19.49 -15.21
C GLY A 309 12.41 19.64 -13.78
N PRO A 310 13.63 20.17 -13.62
CA PRO A 310 14.22 20.44 -12.31
C PRO A 310 13.37 21.38 -11.45
N ASP A 311 12.75 22.38 -12.08
CA ASP A 311 11.98 23.48 -11.50
C ASP A 311 10.61 23.66 -12.16
N LYS A 312 10.20 22.73 -13.04
CA LYS A 312 8.94 22.82 -13.78
C LYS A 312 8.00 21.72 -13.35
N VAL A 313 6.73 22.08 -13.24
CA VAL A 313 5.65 21.15 -12.96
C VAL A 313 4.52 21.25 -13.95
N MET A 314 3.70 20.22 -13.92
CA MET A 314 2.50 20.09 -14.71
C MET A 314 1.38 19.70 -13.79
N VAL A 315 0.29 20.42 -13.90
CA VAL A 315 -0.90 20.18 -13.12
C VAL A 315 -1.96 19.66 -14.05
N ALA A 316 -2.48 18.47 -13.77
CA ALA A 316 -3.70 17.97 -14.39
C ALA A 316 -4.80 17.91 -13.34
N GLY A 317 -6.04 18.07 -13.76
CA GLY A 317 -7.16 17.92 -12.85
C GLY A 317 -8.50 17.83 -13.54
N MET A 318 -9.52 17.60 -12.73
CA MET A 318 -10.91 17.55 -13.13
C MET A 318 -11.73 18.10 -11.95
N ASP A 319 -12.69 18.98 -12.20
CA ASP A 319 -13.38 19.74 -11.13
C ASP A 319 -14.58 19.00 -10.53
N ASP A 320 -15.05 17.96 -11.21
CA ASP A 320 -16.20 17.14 -10.83
C ASP A 320 -16.04 15.73 -11.43
N LYS A 321 -16.80 14.75 -10.97
CA LYS A 321 -16.59 13.32 -11.31
C LYS A 321 -16.68 13.02 -12.83
N GLU A 322 -17.42 13.84 -13.57
CA GLU A 322 -17.68 13.68 -15.00
C GLU A 322 -17.16 14.88 -15.82
N GLY A 323 -16.33 15.71 -15.19
CA GLY A 323 -15.87 16.97 -15.75
C GLY A 323 -14.85 16.77 -16.87
N GLU A 324 -14.57 17.84 -17.59
CA GLU A 324 -13.47 17.82 -18.54
C GLU A 324 -12.13 17.76 -17.80
N VAL A 325 -11.25 16.84 -18.23
CA VAL A 325 -9.86 16.85 -17.77
C VAL A 325 -9.18 18.10 -18.31
N TRP A 326 -8.63 18.90 -17.43
CA TRP A 326 -7.81 20.05 -17.78
C TRP A 326 -6.36 19.82 -17.36
N CYS A 327 -5.47 20.59 -17.99
CA CYS A 327 -4.06 20.61 -17.63
C CYS A 327 -3.46 22.00 -17.79
N THR A 328 -2.47 22.33 -16.97
CA THR A 328 -1.74 23.60 -17.04
C THR A 328 -0.30 23.46 -16.56
N LYS A 329 0.54 24.45 -16.92
CA LYS A 329 1.95 24.52 -16.55
C LYS A 329 2.12 25.19 -15.18
N GLY A 330 3.18 24.80 -14.49
CA GLY A 330 3.66 25.49 -13.30
C GLY A 330 5.18 25.40 -13.17
N TYR A 331 5.72 26.09 -12.18
CA TYR A 331 7.14 26.09 -11.87
C TYR A 331 7.37 26.27 -10.37
N ILE A 332 8.59 25.99 -9.92
CA ILE A 332 9.02 26.23 -8.55
C ILE A 332 9.84 27.53 -8.53
N ASP A 333 9.43 28.48 -7.70
CA ASP A 333 10.14 29.74 -7.48
C ASP A 333 10.21 30.01 -5.98
N ASP A 334 11.42 30.27 -5.48
CA ASP A 334 11.72 30.43 -4.05
C ASP A 334 11.07 29.36 -3.14
N GLY A 335 11.10 28.09 -3.58
CA GLY A 335 10.51 26.96 -2.85
C GLY A 335 8.98 26.89 -2.85
N LYS A 336 8.30 27.80 -3.56
CA LYS A 336 6.85 27.81 -3.77
C LYS A 336 6.48 27.23 -5.13
N LEU A 337 5.27 26.70 -5.20
CA LEU A 337 4.69 26.19 -6.42
C LEU A 337 3.88 27.30 -7.12
N CYS A 338 4.31 27.75 -8.29
CA CYS A 338 3.61 28.72 -9.12
C CYS A 338 2.81 27.98 -10.21
N ILE A 339 1.48 28.10 -10.22
CA ILE A 339 0.61 27.46 -11.22
C ILE A 339 -0.12 28.54 -12.04
N ASP A 340 -0.03 28.46 -13.36
CA ASP A 340 -0.74 29.38 -14.25
C ASP A 340 -2.17 28.88 -14.52
N PHE A 341 -3.19 29.54 -13.99
CA PHE A 341 -4.59 29.20 -14.24
C PHE A 341 -5.23 30.02 -15.37
N ALA A 342 -4.48 30.81 -16.14
CA ALA A 342 -5.04 31.72 -17.13
C ALA A 342 -5.83 30.97 -18.21
N LYS A 343 -5.30 29.85 -18.73
CA LYS A 343 -6.01 29.04 -19.73
C LYS A 343 -7.31 28.45 -19.16
N LYS A 344 -7.27 27.90 -17.93
CA LYS A 344 -8.43 27.28 -17.28
C LYS A 344 -9.54 28.29 -16.97
N SER A 345 -9.15 29.49 -16.56
CA SER A 345 -10.06 30.54 -16.09
C SER A 345 -10.44 31.56 -17.17
N ASN A 346 -10.07 31.33 -18.43
CA ASN A 346 -10.18 32.32 -19.51
C ASN A 346 -9.59 33.69 -19.15
N GLY A 347 -8.45 33.68 -18.45
CA GLY A 347 -7.68 34.86 -18.04
C GLY A 347 -8.13 35.52 -16.73
N ALA A 348 -9.18 35.03 -16.07
CA ALA A 348 -9.66 35.62 -14.81
C ALA A 348 -8.71 35.37 -13.63
N VAL A 349 -7.95 34.27 -13.67
CA VAL A 349 -6.97 33.88 -12.65
C VAL A 349 -5.62 33.71 -13.34
N GLY A 350 -4.62 34.48 -12.94
CA GLY A 350 -3.26 34.36 -13.45
C GLY A 350 -2.47 33.27 -12.72
N ILE A 351 -1.22 33.59 -12.37
CA ILE A 351 -0.36 32.70 -11.59
C ILE A 351 -0.75 32.76 -10.11
N LEU A 352 -0.94 31.58 -9.51
CA LEU A 352 -1.09 31.43 -8.07
C LEU A 352 0.16 30.78 -7.48
N GLU A 353 0.70 31.38 -6.41
CA GLU A 353 1.80 30.83 -5.62
C GLU A 353 1.25 29.96 -4.50
N ALA A 354 1.66 28.72 -4.42
CA ALA A 354 1.18 27.75 -3.46
C ALA A 354 2.31 27.29 -2.54
N GLU A 355 1.97 27.07 -1.27
CA GLU A 355 2.90 26.61 -0.24
C GLU A 355 2.60 25.16 0.13
N CYS A 356 3.64 24.35 0.31
CA CYS A 356 3.49 22.98 0.79
C CYS A 356 3.37 22.99 2.31
N VAL A 357 2.30 22.37 2.82
CA VAL A 357 2.04 22.18 4.25
C VAL A 357 1.88 20.68 4.53
N PRO A 358 2.00 20.21 5.78
CA PRO A 358 1.96 18.77 6.08
C PRO A 358 0.72 18.03 5.51
N GLN A 359 -0.42 18.72 5.42
CA GLN A 359 -1.69 18.17 4.94
C GLN A 359 -1.92 18.32 3.43
N GLY A 360 -1.09 19.08 2.70
CA GLY A 360 -1.35 19.38 1.28
C GLY A 360 -0.69 20.64 0.77
N ILE A 361 -1.40 21.37 -0.09
CA ILE A 361 -0.93 22.61 -0.72
C ILE A 361 -1.97 23.71 -0.47
N THR A 362 -1.53 24.86 0.04
CA THR A 362 -2.37 26.04 0.27
C THR A 362 -2.13 27.09 -0.79
N PHE A 363 -3.21 27.72 -1.29
CA PHE A 363 -3.20 28.82 -2.24
C PHE A 363 -3.69 30.13 -1.57
N PRO A 364 -3.36 31.31 -2.12
CA PRO A 364 -3.90 32.58 -1.68
C PRO A 364 -5.43 32.58 -1.79
N GLY A 365 -6.10 33.26 -0.87
CA GLY A 365 -7.57 33.32 -0.84
C GLY A 365 -8.25 32.07 -0.26
N GLY A 366 -7.49 31.17 0.38
CA GLY A 366 -8.06 30.02 1.11
C GLY A 366 -8.27 28.76 0.28
N GLY A 367 -7.78 28.72 -0.97
CA GLY A 367 -7.74 27.48 -1.75
C GLY A 367 -6.86 26.43 -1.06
N PHE A 368 -7.34 25.19 -0.96
CA PHE A 368 -6.57 24.11 -0.35
C PHE A 368 -6.71 22.81 -1.16
N TRP A 369 -5.57 22.26 -1.52
CA TRP A 369 -5.45 20.95 -2.15
C TRP A 369 -4.92 19.98 -1.10
N CYS A 370 -5.83 19.22 -0.51
CA CYS A 370 -5.49 18.19 0.46
C CYS A 370 -4.73 17.08 -0.25
N ASN A 371 -3.59 16.66 0.32
CA ASN A 371 -2.92 15.45 -0.12
C ASN A 371 -3.95 14.35 -0.17
N LYS A 372 -4.23 13.81 -1.36
CA LYS A 372 -5.05 12.60 -1.43
C LYS A 372 -4.21 11.57 -0.66
N PRO A 373 -4.69 11.06 0.48
CA PRO A 373 -3.95 10.01 1.17
C PRO A 373 -3.71 8.95 0.10
N ARG A 374 -2.55 8.29 0.11
CA ARG A 374 -2.29 7.18 -0.83
C ARG A 374 -3.32 6.04 -0.72
N SER A 375 -4.45 6.21 -0.02
CA SER A 375 -5.70 5.48 -0.17
C SER A 375 -6.90 6.32 0.27
N ILE A 376 -7.92 6.46 -0.59
CA ILE A 376 -9.33 6.05 -0.37
C ILE A 376 -9.90 5.90 -1.80
N ALA A 377 -10.27 4.68 -2.17
CA ALA A 377 -11.19 4.46 -3.29
C ALA A 377 -12.56 4.94 -2.84
N MET A 378 -13.25 5.75 -3.65
CA MET A 378 -14.69 5.94 -3.49
C MET A 378 -15.35 4.57 -3.66
N ALA A 379 -16.22 4.23 -2.71
CA ALA A 379 -17.11 3.08 -2.81
C ALA A 379 -18.09 3.25 -3.99
#